data_AF-A0A182JLR6-F1
#
_entry.id   AF-A0A182JLR6-F1
#
_cell.length_a   1.000
_cell.length_b   1.000
_cell.length_c   1.000
_cell.angle_alpha   90.00
_cell.angle_beta   90.00
_cell.angle_gamma   90.00
#
_symmetry.space_group_name_H-M   'P 1'
#
loop_
_entity.id
_entity.type
_entity.pdbx_description
1 polymer ?
#
loop_
_entity_poly.entity_id
_entity_poly.type
_entity_poly.pdbx_seq_one_letter_code
_entity_poly.pdbx_strand_id
1 'polypeptide(L)'
;MTARSKKQRNKNKAIKRTRNKVKELKKLKKTLGLIDEDGMDLMEKIKDITEQQKNQEELEKVKREAKEEIYKRETQDTIDHNTYVEVVNPTTNVKHVYNAKTKRDQFGNYPSWYNWKKEARKQKIKEGKGVRRRQFRGRRMHFIDRTCAWKNIA
;
A
#
# COMPACT_ATOMS: atom_id res chain seq x y z
N MET A 1 83.18 -13.57 -24.49
CA MET A 1 81.78 -13.08 -24.39
C MET A 1 81.78 -11.59 -24.07
N THR A 2 81.18 -10.73 -24.89
CA THR A 2 81.12 -9.28 -24.61
C THR A 2 79.94 -8.90 -23.69
N ALA A 3 80.10 -7.86 -22.86
CA ALA A 3 79.07 -7.37 -21.95
C ALA A 3 77.77 -6.98 -22.68
N ARG A 4 77.89 -6.43 -23.90
CA ARG A 4 76.76 -6.07 -24.78
C ARG A 4 75.91 -7.29 -25.16
N SER A 5 76.54 -8.44 -25.41
CA SER A 5 75.87 -9.72 -25.69
C SER A 5 75.24 -10.35 -24.43
N LYS A 6 75.81 -10.14 -23.24
CA LYS A 6 75.24 -10.64 -21.97
C LYS A 6 73.91 -9.94 -21.63
N LYS A 7 73.86 -8.61 -21.79
CA LYS A 7 72.64 -7.81 -21.54
C LYS A 7 71.49 -8.26 -22.44
N GLN A 8 71.73 -8.47 -23.73
CA GLN A 8 70.70 -8.92 -24.67
C GLN A 8 70.20 -10.33 -24.35
N ARG A 9 71.10 -11.25 -23.99
CA ARG A 9 70.72 -12.61 -23.58
C ARG A 9 69.88 -12.62 -22.30
N ASN A 10 70.18 -11.76 -21.32
CA ASN A 10 69.37 -11.64 -20.11
C ASN A 10 67.98 -11.09 -20.41
N LYS A 11 67.85 -10.10 -21.29
CA LYS A 11 66.54 -9.61 -21.77
C LYS A 11 65.73 -10.74 -22.42
N ASN A 12 66.34 -11.49 -23.33
CA ASN A 12 65.67 -12.62 -23.98
C ASN A 12 65.28 -13.72 -22.98
N LYS A 13 66.13 -14.00 -21.98
CA LYS A 13 65.80 -14.94 -20.89
C LYS A 13 64.63 -14.43 -20.05
N ALA A 14 64.57 -13.13 -19.73
CA ALA A 14 63.46 -12.54 -19.00
C ALA A 14 62.14 -12.70 -19.76
N ILE A 15 62.13 -12.40 -21.06
CA ILE A 15 60.95 -12.60 -21.93
C ILE A 15 60.54 -14.08 -21.99
N LYS A 16 61.50 -15.01 -22.08
CA LYS A 16 61.20 -16.45 -22.03
C LYS A 16 60.60 -16.86 -20.69
N ARG A 17 61.11 -16.34 -19.57
CA ARG A 17 60.58 -16.61 -18.22
C ARG A 17 59.17 -16.07 -18.05
N THR A 18 58.88 -14.85 -18.49
CA THR A 18 57.51 -14.30 -18.40
C THR A 18 56.53 -15.11 -19.23
N ARG A 19 56.91 -15.48 -20.46
CA ARG A 19 56.10 -16.35 -21.33
C ARG A 19 55.86 -17.73 -20.71
N ASN A 20 56.89 -18.35 -20.15
CA ASN A 20 56.77 -19.67 -19.51
C ASN A 20 55.93 -19.59 -18.24
N LYS A 21 56.10 -18.55 -17.42
CA LYS A 21 55.30 -18.31 -16.21
C LYS A 21 53.80 -18.29 -16.53
N VAL A 22 53.37 -17.57 -17.58
CA VAL A 22 51.96 -17.54 -18.00
C VAL A 22 51.47 -18.92 -18.47
N LYS A 23 52.28 -19.64 -19.26
CA LYS A 23 51.92 -20.98 -19.75
C LYS A 23 51.82 -22.01 -18.63
N GLU A 24 52.78 -22.00 -17.72
CA GLU A 24 52.82 -22.91 -16.57
C GLU A 24 51.69 -22.62 -15.61
N LEU A 25 51.40 -21.35 -15.31
CA LEU A 25 50.23 -20.97 -14.51
C LEU A 25 48.93 -21.45 -15.14
N LYS A 26 48.75 -21.31 -16.46
CA LYS A 26 47.57 -21.83 -17.16
C LYS A 26 47.46 -23.36 -17.06
N LYS A 27 48.58 -24.08 -17.23
CA LYS A 27 48.61 -25.55 -17.06
C LYS A 27 48.27 -25.97 -15.64
N LEU A 28 48.88 -25.34 -14.65
CA LEU A 28 48.64 -25.62 -13.23
C LEU A 28 47.19 -25.35 -12.83
N LYS A 29 46.63 -24.20 -13.25
CA LYS A 29 45.22 -23.88 -13.03
C LYS A 29 44.29 -24.90 -13.70
N LYS A 30 44.62 -25.37 -14.90
CA LYS A 30 43.87 -26.43 -15.59
C LYS A 30 43.96 -27.78 -14.85
N THR A 31 45.15 -28.19 -14.40
CA THR A 31 45.32 -29.46 -13.66
C THR A 31 44.63 -29.44 -12.29
N LEU A 32 44.54 -28.27 -11.68
CA LEU A 32 43.80 -28.06 -10.43
C LEU A 32 42.27 -27.93 -10.65
N GLY A 33 41.81 -27.90 -11.90
CA GLY A 33 40.39 -27.74 -12.23
C GLY A 33 39.82 -26.35 -11.97
N LEU A 34 40.67 -25.32 -11.83
CA LEU A 34 40.25 -23.93 -11.61
C LEU A 34 39.86 -23.21 -12.91
N ILE A 35 40.22 -23.80 -14.05
CA ILE A 35 39.92 -23.26 -15.38
C ILE A 35 39.11 -24.32 -16.15
N ASP A 36 37.99 -23.89 -16.73
CA ASP A 36 37.19 -24.71 -17.64
C ASP A 36 37.89 -24.95 -18.98
N GLU A 37 37.35 -25.87 -19.80
CA GLU A 37 37.88 -26.18 -21.13
C GLU A 37 38.05 -24.93 -22.02
N ASP A 38 37.20 -23.92 -21.82
CA ASP A 38 37.20 -22.64 -22.53
C ASP A 38 38.24 -21.62 -22.03
N GLY A 39 38.97 -21.92 -20.96
CA GLY A 39 40.05 -21.05 -20.47
C GLY A 39 39.62 -19.94 -19.50
N MET A 40 38.35 -19.90 -19.09
CA MET A 40 37.83 -18.95 -18.09
C MET A 40 38.05 -19.44 -16.66
N ASP A 41 38.27 -18.51 -15.73
CA ASP A 41 38.48 -18.80 -14.31
C ASP A 41 37.13 -19.12 -13.65
N LEU A 42 37.01 -20.31 -13.06
CA LEU A 42 35.75 -20.83 -12.52
C LEU A 42 35.26 -19.97 -11.34
N MET A 43 36.20 -19.36 -10.61
CA MET A 43 35.93 -18.46 -9.50
C MET A 43 35.28 -17.15 -9.94
N GLU A 44 35.57 -16.67 -11.16
CA GLU A 44 34.94 -15.47 -11.73
C GLU A 44 33.49 -15.77 -12.12
N LYS A 45 33.26 -16.91 -12.81
CA LYS A 45 31.91 -17.38 -13.12
C LYS A 45 31.04 -17.58 -11.88
N ILE A 46 31.59 -18.16 -10.80
CA ILE A 46 30.86 -18.32 -9.54
C ILE A 46 30.46 -16.95 -8.97
N LYS A 47 31.36 -15.95 -9.00
CA LYS A 47 31.03 -14.60 -8.54
C LYS A 47 29.90 -14.00 -9.36
N ASP A 48 29.97 -14.07 -10.68
CA ASP A 48 28.93 -13.56 -11.57
C ASP A 48 27.57 -14.22 -11.29
N ILE A 49 27.54 -15.55 -11.11
CA ILE A 49 26.32 -16.29 -10.76
C ILE A 49 25.77 -15.83 -9.40
N THR A 50 26.64 -15.65 -8.39
CA THR A 50 26.19 -15.18 -7.07
C THR A 50 25.65 -13.76 -7.10
N GLU A 51 26.23 -12.87 -7.92
CA GLU A 51 25.73 -11.51 -8.10
C GLU A 51 24.38 -11.51 -8.84
N GLN A 52 24.24 -12.33 -9.87
CA GLN A 52 22.96 -12.51 -10.56
C GLN A 52 21.85 -13.03 -9.63
N GLN A 53 22.16 -14.01 -8.78
CA GLN A 53 21.21 -14.54 -7.80
C GLN A 53 20.77 -13.48 -6.79
N LYS A 54 21.70 -12.69 -6.25
CA LYS A 54 21.37 -11.58 -5.34
C LYS A 54 20.45 -10.55 -5.99
N ASN A 55 20.77 -10.16 -7.22
CA ASN A 55 19.93 -9.23 -7.98
C ASN A 55 18.53 -9.79 -8.24
N GLN A 56 18.42 -11.09 -8.51
CA GLN A 56 17.13 -11.75 -8.69
C GLN A 56 16.31 -11.79 -7.39
N GLU A 57 16.94 -12.10 -6.26
CA GLU A 57 16.28 -12.08 -4.95
C GLU A 57 15.77 -10.67 -4.58
N GLU A 58 16.56 -9.62 -4.86
CA GLU A 58 16.13 -8.24 -4.66
C GLU A 58 14.94 -7.87 -5.56
N LEU A 59 14.98 -8.24 -6.83
CA LEU A 59 13.86 -8.03 -7.77
C LEU A 59 12.60 -8.77 -7.33
N GLU A 60 12.71 -9.98 -6.79
CA GLU A 60 11.58 -10.74 -6.27
C GLU A 60 10.98 -10.09 -5.01
N LYS A 61 11.81 -9.57 -4.10
CA LYS A 61 11.34 -8.81 -2.94
C LYS A 61 10.55 -7.57 -3.36
N VAL A 62 11.09 -6.77 -4.30
CA VAL A 62 10.41 -5.59 -4.84
C VAL A 62 9.08 -5.96 -5.50
N LYS A 63 9.05 -7.05 -6.29
CA LYS A 63 7.80 -7.53 -6.90
C LYS A 63 6.77 -7.96 -5.86
N ARG A 64 7.20 -8.59 -4.76
CA ARG A 64 6.31 -9.00 -3.66
C ARG A 64 5.75 -7.77 -2.94
N GLU A 65 6.59 -6.81 -2.59
CA GLU A 65 6.18 -5.56 -1.96
C GLU A 65 5.20 -4.78 -2.84
N ALA A 66 5.48 -4.65 -4.13
CA ALA A 66 4.57 -4.00 -5.08
C ALA A 66 3.21 -4.72 -5.18
N LYS A 67 3.19 -6.06 -5.19
CA LYS A 67 1.95 -6.84 -5.18
C LYS A 67 1.17 -6.65 -3.88
N GLU A 68 1.85 -6.63 -2.74
CA GLU A 68 1.23 -6.38 -1.44
C GLU A 68 0.64 -4.97 -1.36
N GLU A 69 1.31 -3.96 -1.91
CA GLU A 69 0.78 -2.60 -2.00
C GLU A 69 -0.46 -2.51 -2.89
N ILE A 70 -0.45 -3.15 -4.05
CA ILE A 70 -1.62 -3.22 -4.96
C ILE A 70 -2.78 -3.90 -4.23
N TYR A 71 -2.53 -5.05 -3.60
CA TYR A 71 -3.54 -5.78 -2.84
C TYR A 71 -4.11 -4.94 -1.68
N LYS A 72 -3.27 -4.22 -0.93
CA LYS A 72 -3.73 -3.31 0.13
C LYS A 72 -4.60 -2.19 -0.42
N ARG A 73 -4.26 -1.59 -1.57
CA ARG A 73 -5.09 -0.55 -2.20
C ARG A 73 -6.44 -1.09 -2.64
N GLU A 74 -6.46 -2.24 -3.31
CA GLU A 74 -7.71 -2.87 -3.76
C GLU A 74 -8.60 -3.30 -2.59
N THR A 75 -7.99 -3.83 -1.53
CA THR A 75 -8.74 -4.26 -0.34
C THR A 75 -9.19 -3.10 0.54
N GLN A 76 -8.50 -1.96 0.53
CA GLN A 76 -8.86 -0.80 1.35
C GLN A 76 -10.31 -0.34 1.11
N ASP A 77 -10.79 -0.39 -0.13
CA ASP A 77 -12.17 0.01 -0.47
C ASP A 77 -13.22 -1.04 -0.04
N THR A 78 -12.79 -2.30 0.15
CA THR A 78 -13.67 -3.41 0.55
C THR A 78 -13.71 -3.65 2.07
N ILE A 79 -12.69 -3.18 2.80
CA ILE A 79 -12.63 -3.32 4.25
C ILE A 79 -13.63 -2.34 4.86
N ASP A 80 -14.62 -2.86 5.57
CA ASP A 80 -15.54 -2.04 6.33
C ASP A 80 -14.84 -1.48 7.58
N HIS A 81 -14.48 -0.20 7.56
CA HIS A 81 -13.88 0.51 8.71
C HIS A 81 -14.89 0.81 9.83
N ASN A 82 -16.13 0.33 9.75
CA ASN A 82 -17.11 0.54 10.80
C ASN A 82 -16.73 -0.21 12.08
N THR A 83 -16.86 0.49 13.21
CA THR A 83 -16.75 -0.13 14.53
C THR A 83 -18.08 -0.76 14.92
N TYR A 84 -18.03 -1.96 15.49
CA TYR A 84 -19.20 -2.73 15.88
C TYR A 84 -19.28 -2.86 17.40
N VAL A 85 -20.50 -2.83 17.94
CA VAL A 85 -20.80 -2.97 19.36
C VAL A 85 -21.78 -4.13 19.54
N GLU A 86 -21.39 -5.09 20.37
CA GLU A 86 -22.23 -6.23 20.71
C GLU A 86 -23.15 -5.89 21.87
N VAL A 87 -24.44 -6.19 21.72
CA VAL A 87 -25.44 -6.02 22.79
C VAL A 87 -26.26 -7.29 22.89
N VAL A 88 -26.29 -7.86 24.10
CA VAL A 88 -27.12 -9.02 24.43
C VAL A 88 -28.48 -8.52 24.93
N ASN A 89 -29.58 -9.02 24.35
CA ASN A 89 -30.90 -8.74 24.89
C ASN A 89 -31.14 -9.56 26.17
N PRO A 90 -31.41 -8.95 27.33
CA PRO A 90 -31.58 -9.67 28.60
C PRO A 90 -32.79 -10.61 28.63
N THR A 91 -33.82 -10.38 27.81
CA THR A 91 -35.04 -11.21 27.85
C THR A 91 -34.99 -12.40 26.89
N THR A 92 -34.34 -12.24 25.74
CA THR A 92 -34.29 -13.27 24.68
C THR A 92 -32.93 -13.94 24.59
N ASN A 93 -31.90 -13.44 25.30
CA ASN A 93 -30.50 -13.85 25.22
C ASN A 93 -29.90 -13.83 23.79
N VAL A 94 -30.58 -13.18 22.83
CA VAL A 94 -30.09 -13.02 21.46
C VAL A 94 -29.04 -11.93 21.44
N LYS A 95 -27.93 -12.23 20.76
CA LYS A 95 -26.82 -11.29 20.51
C LYS A 95 -27.11 -10.50 19.24
N HIS A 96 -27.08 -9.18 19.35
CA HIS A 96 -27.19 -8.26 18.22
C HIS A 96 -25.88 -7.47 18.08
N VAL A 97 -25.41 -7.28 16.85
CA VAL A 97 -24.14 -6.61 16.54
C VAL A 97 -24.45 -5.31 15.81
N TYR A 98 -24.42 -4.21 16.54
CA TYR A 98 -24.78 -2.91 16.01
C TYR A 98 -23.54 -2.17 15.48
N ASN A 99 -23.66 -1.58 14.30
CA ASN A 99 -22.67 -0.66 13.76
C ASN A 99 -22.73 0.67 14.55
N ALA A 100 -21.60 1.14 15.08
CA ALA A 100 -21.55 2.33 15.94
C ALA A 100 -21.97 3.63 15.22
N LYS A 101 -21.70 3.73 13.91
CA LYS A 101 -22.02 4.91 13.09
C LYS A 101 -23.50 4.96 12.74
N THR A 102 -24.03 3.86 12.21
CA THR A 102 -25.43 3.80 11.72
C THR A 102 -26.41 3.43 12.83
N LYS A 103 -25.92 2.84 13.93
CA LYS A 103 -26.69 2.26 15.04
C LYS A 103 -27.66 1.16 14.60
N ARG A 104 -27.39 0.53 13.47
CA ARG A 104 -28.21 -0.57 12.91
C ARG A 104 -27.49 -1.90 13.11
N ASP A 105 -28.29 -2.94 13.31
CA ASP A 105 -27.86 -4.33 13.36
C ASP A 105 -27.62 -4.89 11.95
N GLN A 106 -27.12 -6.13 11.87
CA GLN A 106 -26.95 -6.94 10.65
C GLN A 106 -28.23 -7.01 9.80
N PHE A 107 -29.41 -6.98 10.45
CA PHE A 107 -30.71 -7.01 9.79
C PHE A 107 -31.28 -5.63 9.44
N GLY A 108 -30.50 -4.56 9.64
CA GLY A 108 -30.93 -3.18 9.39
C GLY A 108 -31.86 -2.59 10.46
N ASN A 109 -32.13 -3.34 11.53
CA ASN A 109 -32.98 -2.92 12.64
C ASN A 109 -32.21 -2.03 13.63
N TYR A 110 -32.92 -1.10 14.26
CA TYR A 110 -32.39 -0.28 15.35
C TYR A 110 -32.59 -0.98 16.70
N PRO A 111 -31.74 -0.69 17.72
CA PRO A 111 -31.99 -1.14 19.09
C PRO A 111 -33.38 -0.70 19.57
N SER A 112 -34.04 -1.53 20.38
CA SER A 112 -35.42 -1.28 20.86
C SER A 112 -35.58 0.06 21.60
N TRP A 113 -34.53 0.48 22.31
CA TRP A 113 -34.49 1.76 23.03
C TRP A 113 -34.14 2.96 22.13
N TYR A 114 -33.67 2.73 20.90
CA TYR A 114 -33.26 3.79 19.97
C TYR A 114 -34.37 4.12 18.97
N ASN A 115 -34.90 5.33 19.04
CA ASN A 115 -35.93 5.81 18.12
C ASN A 115 -35.35 6.80 17.08
N TRP A 116 -35.09 6.30 15.87
CA TRP A 116 -34.47 7.08 14.79
C TRP A 116 -35.26 8.34 14.41
N LYS A 117 -36.60 8.30 14.42
CA LYS A 117 -37.45 9.45 14.07
C LYS A 117 -37.32 10.59 15.08
N LYS A 118 -37.26 10.24 16.37
CA LYS A 118 -37.09 11.22 17.46
C LYS A 118 -35.71 11.86 17.39
N GLU A 119 -34.65 11.07 17.15
CA GLU A 119 -33.28 11.57 17.12
C GLU A 119 -33.02 12.45 15.88
N ALA A 120 -33.50 12.01 14.70
CA ALA A 120 -33.45 12.82 13.49
C ALA A 120 -34.19 14.16 13.66
N ARG A 121 -35.31 14.17 14.39
CA ARG A 121 -36.03 15.41 14.71
C ARG A 121 -35.23 16.33 15.63
N LYS A 122 -34.59 15.81 16.69
CA LYS A 122 -33.72 16.59 17.57
C LYS A 122 -32.56 17.20 16.79
N GLN A 123 -31.92 16.41 15.92
CA GLN A 123 -30.82 16.88 15.09
C GLN A 123 -31.25 18.01 14.15
N LYS A 124 -32.41 17.88 13.47
CA LYS A 124 -32.97 18.97 12.66
C LYS A 124 -33.24 20.24 13.48
N ILE A 125 -33.70 20.10 14.73
CA ILE A 125 -33.90 21.25 15.63
C ILE A 125 -32.56 21.90 15.97
N LYS A 126 -31.53 21.10 16.30
CA LYS A 126 -30.17 21.59 16.59
C LYS A 126 -29.55 22.30 15.39
N GLU A 127 -29.80 21.80 14.17
CA GLU A 127 -29.39 22.42 12.91
C GLU A 127 -30.23 23.65 12.52
N GLY A 128 -31.19 24.08 13.34
CA GLY A 128 -32.08 25.22 13.03
C GLY A 128 -33.12 24.96 11.95
N LYS A 129 -33.09 23.79 11.29
CA LYS A 129 -34.09 23.34 10.30
C LYS A 129 -35.39 22.84 10.93
N GLY A 130 -35.44 22.76 12.26
CA GLY A 130 -36.61 22.38 13.05
C GLY A 130 -37.65 23.49 13.17
N VAL A 131 -37.78 24.37 12.18
CA VAL A 131 -38.81 25.40 12.16
C VAL A 131 -40.15 24.67 12.07
N ARG A 132 -40.87 24.62 13.20
CA ARG A 132 -42.31 24.42 13.16
C ARG A 132 -42.83 25.51 12.24
N ARG A 133 -43.34 25.16 11.05
CA ARG A 133 -44.38 25.96 10.41
C ARG A 133 -45.51 25.99 11.43
N ARG A 134 -45.47 26.94 12.37
CA ARG A 134 -46.65 27.39 13.08
C ARG A 134 -47.49 27.99 11.97
N GLN A 135 -48.23 27.14 11.24
CA GLN A 135 -49.40 27.60 10.54
C GLN A 135 -50.20 28.29 11.64
N PHE A 136 -50.23 29.61 11.54
CA PHE A 136 -50.92 30.49 12.44
C PHE A 136 -52.35 29.93 12.55
N ARG A 137 -52.66 29.21 13.63
CA ARG A 137 -54.04 28.80 13.94
C ARG A 137 -54.78 29.99 14.53
N GLY A 138 -54.68 31.13 13.87
CA GLY A 138 -55.59 32.24 14.03
C GLY A 138 -56.67 32.07 12.98
N ARG A 139 -57.94 32.16 13.40
CA ARG A 139 -59.08 32.35 12.50
C ARG A 139 -58.69 33.36 11.41
N ARG A 140 -59.15 33.12 10.17
CA ARG A 140 -59.08 34.08 9.06
C ARG A 140 -59.31 35.51 9.60
N MET A 141 -58.24 36.29 9.71
CA MET A 141 -58.35 37.73 9.65
C MET A 141 -57.85 38.09 8.26
N HIS A 142 -58.66 38.88 7.59
CA HIS A 142 -58.62 39.16 6.16
C HIS A 142 -57.21 39.42 5.66
N PHE A 143 -56.97 38.89 4.47
CA PHE A 143 -55.77 38.97 3.67
C PHE A 143 -55.42 40.45 3.42
N ILE A 144 -54.55 41.03 4.25
CA ILE A 144 -53.86 42.26 3.90
C ILE A 144 -52.57 41.82 3.23
N ASP A 145 -52.68 41.59 1.93
CA ASP A 145 -51.53 41.37 1.08
C ASP A 145 -50.70 42.66 0.98
N ARG A 146 -49.39 42.54 0.74
CA ARG A 146 -48.49 43.70 0.58
C ARG A 146 -48.84 44.57 -0.63
N THR A 147 -49.75 44.12 -1.48
CA THR A 147 -50.30 44.81 -2.66
C THR A 147 -51.64 45.50 -2.39
N CYS A 148 -52.17 45.44 -1.16
CA CYS A 148 -53.48 46.03 -0.84
C CYS A 148 -53.37 47.57 -0.76
N ALA A 149 -53.95 48.25 -1.75
CA ALA A 149 -53.87 49.70 -1.97
C ALA A 149 -54.76 50.56 -1.04
N TRP A 150 -54.93 50.16 0.22
CA TRP A 150 -55.81 50.87 1.17
C TRP A 150 -55.11 52.01 1.93
N LYS A 151 -53.91 52.39 1.52
CA LYS A 151 -53.19 53.56 2.07
C LYS A 151 -53.45 54.89 1.33
N ASN A 152 -54.30 54.91 0.30
CA ASN A 152 -54.56 56.11 -0.51
C ASN A 152 -56.04 56.54 -0.53
N ILE A 153 -56.79 56.33 0.55
CA ILE A 153 -58.14 56.92 0.68
C ILE A 153 -58.20 57.73 1.97
N ALA A 154 -58.40 59.04 1.77
CA ALA A 154 -58.53 60.15 2.71
C ALA A 154 -57.23 60.72 3.29
#